data_AF-A0A7V9W589-F1
#
_entry.id   AF-A0A7V9W589-F1
#
_cell.length_a   1.000
_cell.length_b   1.000
_cell.length_c   1.000
_cell.angle_alpha   90.00
_cell.angle_beta   90.00
_cell.angle_gamma   90.00
#
_symmetry.space_group_name_H-M   'P 1'
#
loop_
_entity.id
_entity.type
_entity.pdbx_description
1 polymer ?
#
loop_
_entity_poly.entity_id
_entity_poly.type
_entity_poly.pdbx_seq_one_letter_code
_entity_poly.pdbx_strand_id
1 'polypeptide(L)'
;MADAVYFFDLESPEAFFRLLTRVEERLGEQKNKRVEELLLLVFGLTHLREWIAPGYSPEKVPQTPEERFYREIFNVPEFNPLRHLCNRSKHMSANHSAHGALQGSTIDDWEDFDSVQSIDRGPMLAYFADGRNIEDVIS
;
A
#
# COMPACT_ATOMS: atom_id res chain seq x y z
N MET A 1 -10.65 -20.44 -17.17
CA MET A 1 -10.32 -19.18 -17.86
C MET A 1 -9.97 -18.19 -16.77
N ALA A 2 -8.80 -17.57 -16.82
CA ALA A 2 -8.44 -16.54 -15.85
C ALA A 2 -9.22 -15.28 -16.23
N ASP A 3 -10.17 -14.87 -15.41
CA ASP A 3 -10.90 -13.62 -15.62
C ASP A 3 -9.90 -12.47 -15.60
N ALA A 4 -9.78 -11.79 -16.75
CA ALA A 4 -9.04 -10.55 -16.85
C ALA A 4 -9.79 -9.51 -16.01
N VAL A 5 -9.23 -9.17 -14.85
CA VAL A 5 -9.75 -8.09 -14.01
C VAL A 5 -9.35 -6.78 -14.69
N TYR A 6 -10.29 -6.14 -15.38
CA TYR A 6 -10.07 -4.80 -15.91
C TYR A 6 -10.03 -3.82 -14.74
N PHE A 7 -9.06 -2.90 -14.77
CA PHE A 7 -8.79 -1.96 -13.66
C PHE A 7 -10.01 -1.12 -13.27
N PHE A 8 -10.86 -0.74 -14.24
CA PHE A 8 -12.06 0.05 -14.00
C PHE A 8 -13.31 -0.79 -13.67
N ASP A 9 -13.23 -2.11 -13.76
CA ASP A 9 -14.34 -3.05 -13.51
C ASP A 9 -14.22 -3.70 -12.12
N LEU A 10 -13.62 -3.00 -11.16
CA LEU A 10 -13.62 -3.40 -9.75
C LEU A 10 -15.00 -3.14 -9.14
N GLU A 11 -15.95 -4.04 -9.44
CA GLU A 11 -17.36 -3.89 -9.07
C GLU A 11 -17.69 -4.30 -7.62
N SER A 12 -16.70 -4.77 -6.84
CA SER A 12 -16.92 -5.21 -5.46
C SER A 12 -15.70 -4.99 -4.55
N PRO A 13 -15.90 -4.80 -3.23
CA PRO A 13 -14.82 -4.77 -2.25
C PRO A 13 -13.94 -6.02 -2.29
N GLU A 14 -14.52 -7.19 -2.56
CA GLU A 14 -13.80 -8.46 -2.66
C GLU A 14 -12.90 -8.50 -3.90
N ALA A 15 -13.34 -7.96 -5.03
CA ALA A 15 -12.50 -7.84 -6.22
C ALA A 15 -11.31 -6.91 -5.96
N PHE A 16 -11.55 -5.80 -5.26
CA PHE A 16 -10.47 -4.88 -4.90
C PHE A 16 -9.49 -5.52 -3.90
N PHE A 17 -9.98 -6.21 -2.87
CA PHE A 17 -9.14 -6.92 -1.91
C PHE A 17 -8.26 -7.99 -2.59
N ARG A 18 -8.82 -8.76 -3.54
CA ARG A 18 -8.04 -9.73 -4.33
C ARG A 18 -6.95 -9.06 -5.17
N LEU A 19 -7.21 -7.88 -5.73
CA LEU A 19 -6.20 -7.10 -6.44
C LEU A 19 -5.07 -6.69 -5.48
N LEU A 20 -5.40 -6.17 -4.30
CA LEU A 20 -4.41 -5.77 -3.30
C LEU A 20 -3.57 -6.96 -2.84
N THR A 21 -4.18 -8.12 -2.61
CA THR A 21 -3.46 -9.35 -2.24
C THR A 21 -2.45 -9.75 -3.31
N ARG A 22 -2.85 -9.76 -4.59
CA ARG A 22 -1.92 -10.08 -5.70
C ARG A 22 -0.76 -9.10 -5.82
N VAL A 23 -0.99 -7.82 -5.52
CA VAL A 23 0.05 -6.79 -5.55
C VAL A 23 1.00 -6.95 -4.36
N GLU A 24 0.49 -7.31 -3.19
CA GLU A 24 1.28 -7.61 -2.00
C GLU A 24 2.17 -8.84 -2.20
N GLU A 25 1.60 -9.96 -2.68
CA GLU A 25 2.35 -11.17 -3.04
C GLU A 25 3.49 -10.84 -4.03
N ARG A 26 3.16 -10.12 -5.10
CA ARG A 26 4.15 -9.72 -6.11
C ARG A 26 5.22 -8.81 -5.53
N LEU A 27 4.84 -7.84 -4.70
CA LEU A 27 5.78 -6.95 -4.04
C LEU A 27 6.76 -7.77 -3.19
N GLY A 28 6.30 -8.75 -2.43
CA GLY A 28 7.15 -9.62 -1.59
C GLY A 28 8.12 -10.50 -2.40
N GLU A 29 7.71 -10.98 -3.56
CA GLU A 29 8.53 -11.84 -4.44
C GLU A 29 9.57 -11.05 -5.26
N GLN A 30 9.30 -9.79 -5.59
CA GLN A 30 10.19 -8.97 -6.41
C GLN A 30 11.39 -8.45 -5.61
N LYS A 31 12.58 -8.53 -6.21
CA LYS A 31 13.79 -7.89 -5.67
C LYS A 31 13.72 -6.37 -5.75
N ASN A 32 13.12 -5.85 -6.83
CA ASN A 32 12.93 -4.42 -7.05
C ASN A 32 11.52 -4.03 -6.69
N LYS A 33 11.41 -3.07 -5.79
CA LYS A 33 10.11 -2.60 -5.29
C LYS A 33 9.70 -1.39 -6.09
N ARG A 34 8.54 -1.45 -6.74
CA ARG A 34 8.01 -0.33 -7.52
C ARG A 34 7.19 0.59 -6.63
N VAL A 35 7.42 1.89 -6.74
CA VAL A 35 6.74 2.89 -5.91
C VAL A 35 5.22 2.91 -6.15
N GLU A 36 4.79 2.59 -7.37
CA GLU A 36 3.37 2.57 -7.75
C GLU A 36 2.60 1.44 -7.05
N GLU A 37 3.26 0.31 -6.81
CA GLU A 37 2.67 -0.84 -6.11
C GLU A 37 2.50 -0.53 -4.63
N LEU A 38 3.52 0.07 -4.02
CA LEU A 38 3.45 0.59 -2.67
C LEU A 38 2.34 1.63 -2.52
N LEU A 39 2.23 2.55 -3.47
CA LEU A 39 1.18 3.56 -3.49
C LEU A 39 -0.20 2.90 -3.56
N LEU A 40 -0.38 1.92 -4.45
CA LEU A 40 -1.63 1.18 -4.60
C LEU A 40 -2.00 0.41 -3.32
N LEU A 41 -1.04 -0.23 -2.64
CA LEU A 41 -1.29 -0.93 -1.38
C LEU A 41 -1.66 0.04 -0.25
N VAL A 42 -0.88 1.10 -0.06
CA VAL A 42 -1.13 2.11 1.00
C VAL A 42 -2.50 2.77 0.82
N PHE A 43 -2.81 3.23 -0.40
CA PHE A 43 -4.10 3.86 -0.69
C PHE A 43 -5.23 2.84 -0.66
N GLY A 44 -5.02 1.67 -1.25
CA GLY A 44 -6.07 0.66 -1.40
C GLY A 44 -6.49 0.06 -0.07
N LEU A 45 -5.55 -0.34 0.78
CA LEU A 45 -5.87 -0.86 2.11
C LEU A 45 -6.54 0.21 2.98
N THR A 46 -6.10 1.47 2.87
CA THR A 46 -6.73 2.58 3.60
C THR A 46 -8.14 2.87 3.11
N HIS A 47 -8.41 2.81 1.80
CA HIS A 47 -9.73 3.12 1.23
C HIS A 47 -10.67 1.93 1.14
N LEU A 48 -10.20 0.69 1.30
CA LEU A 48 -11.06 -0.49 1.37
C LEU A 48 -12.14 -0.32 2.45
N ARG A 49 -11.81 0.36 3.56
CA ARG A 49 -12.77 0.73 4.62
C ARG A 49 -13.97 1.54 4.12
N GLU A 50 -13.77 2.42 3.15
CA GLU A 50 -14.82 3.29 2.59
C GLU A 50 -15.78 2.49 1.72
N TRP A 51 -15.32 1.36 1.19
CA TRP A 51 -16.10 0.44 0.37
C TRP A 51 -16.90 -0.54 1.22
N ILE A 52 -16.32 -1.08 2.30
CA ILE A 52 -17.01 -2.03 3.18
C ILE A 52 -17.96 -1.33 4.17
N ALA A 53 -17.61 -0.13 4.66
CA ALA A 53 -18.35 0.57 5.71
C ALA A 53 -18.45 2.08 5.40
N PRO A 54 -19.23 2.46 4.36
CA PRO A 54 -19.28 3.84 3.88
C PRO A 54 -19.82 4.81 4.95
N GLY A 55 -19.05 5.85 5.25
CA GLY A 55 -19.44 6.89 6.21
C GLY A 55 -19.34 6.48 7.69
N TYR A 56 -18.91 5.26 7.99
CA TYR A 56 -18.71 4.81 9.37
C TYR A 56 -17.47 5.47 9.98
N SER A 57 -17.59 5.86 11.26
CA SER A 57 -16.47 6.32 12.07
C SER A 57 -16.13 5.25 13.10
N PRO A 58 -14.85 4.86 13.26
CA PRO A 58 -14.43 3.85 14.23
C PRO A 58 -14.69 4.26 15.70
N GLU A 59 -14.97 5.54 15.95
CA GLU A 59 -15.37 6.07 17.26
C GLU A 59 -16.83 5.74 17.60
N LYS A 60 -17.64 5.32 16.63
CA LYS A 60 -19.06 4.96 16.82
C LYS A 60 -19.21 3.48 17.10
N VAL A 61 -20.29 3.10 17.81
CA VAL A 61 -20.63 1.69 18.01
C VAL A 61 -21.05 1.06 16.67
N PRO A 62 -20.39 -0.02 16.22
CA PRO A 62 -20.74 -0.67 14.95
C PRO A 62 -22.11 -1.34 15.05
N GLN A 63 -22.92 -1.14 14.01
CA GLN A 63 -24.24 -1.70 13.80
C GLN A 63 -24.22 -2.85 12.80
N THR A 64 -23.26 -2.87 11.87
CA THR A 64 -23.13 -3.93 10.85
C THR A 64 -21.85 -4.76 11.04
N PRO A 65 -21.79 -5.98 10.44
CA PRO A 65 -20.56 -6.77 10.40
C PRO A 65 -19.38 -6.03 9.76
N GLU A 66 -19.63 -5.24 8.71
CA GLU A 66 -18.60 -4.51 7.98
C GLU A 66 -18.06 -3.33 8.80
N GLU A 67 -18.93 -2.61 9.52
CA GLU A 67 -18.51 -1.59 10.48
C GLU A 67 -17.67 -2.18 11.61
N ARG A 68 -18.06 -3.37 12.08
CA ARG A 68 -17.28 -4.11 13.10
C ARG A 68 -15.90 -4.49 12.57
N PHE A 69 -15.84 -5.04 11.36
CA PHE A 69 -14.58 -5.41 10.72
C PHE A 69 -13.69 -4.19 10.49
N TYR A 70 -14.24 -3.07 10.03
CA TYR A 70 -13.47 -1.83 9.93
C TYR A 70 -12.96 -1.37 11.31
N ARG A 71 -13.78 -1.41 12.36
CA ARG A 71 -13.32 -1.08 13.72
C ARG A 71 -12.18 -2.00 14.18
N GLU A 72 -12.22 -3.29 13.84
CA GLU A 72 -11.15 -4.25 14.13
C GLU A 72 -9.86 -3.85 13.40
N ILE A 73 -9.92 -3.62 12.09
CA ILE A 73 -8.78 -3.14 11.28
C ILE A 73 -8.21 -1.84 11.85
N PHE A 74 -9.06 -0.88 12.22
CA PHE A 74 -8.63 0.42 12.75
C PHE A 74 -7.79 0.29 14.02
N ASN A 75 -8.00 -0.76 14.80
CA ASN A 75 -7.26 -1.02 16.03
C ASN A 75 -5.98 -1.84 15.81
N VAL A 76 -5.71 -2.31 14.58
CA VAL A 76 -4.46 -2.96 14.23
C VAL A 76 -3.33 -1.90 14.25
N PRO A 77 -2.28 -2.07 15.06
CA PRO A 77 -1.19 -1.10 15.16
C PRO A 77 -0.54 -0.74 13.82
N GLU A 78 -0.42 -1.72 12.92
CA GLU A 78 0.16 -1.63 11.58
C GLU A 78 -0.71 -0.77 10.64
N PHE A 79 -2.02 -0.73 10.86
CA PHE A 79 -2.94 0.05 10.05
C PHE A 79 -2.77 1.56 10.25
N ASN A 80 -2.35 2.00 11.44
CA ASN A 80 -2.15 3.42 11.72
C ASN A 80 -1.07 4.07 10.84
N PRO A 81 0.15 3.50 10.72
CA PRO A 81 1.16 3.97 9.77
C PRO A 81 0.64 4.08 8.34
N LEU A 82 -0.06 3.06 7.82
CA LEU A 82 -0.62 3.07 6.46
C LEU A 82 -1.61 4.22 6.26
N ARG A 83 -2.54 4.38 7.21
CA ARG A 83 -3.51 5.48 7.22
C ARG A 83 -2.82 6.84 7.27
N HIS A 84 -1.77 6.99 8.07
CA HIS A 84 -1.00 8.22 8.15
C HIS A 84 -0.28 8.52 6.84
N LEU A 85 0.36 7.54 6.21
CA LEU A 85 0.99 7.68 4.89
C LEU A 85 -0.03 8.10 3.82
N CYS A 86 -1.17 7.43 3.76
CA CYS A 86 -2.25 7.76 2.81
C CYS A 86 -2.76 9.20 3.02
N ASN A 87 -3.03 9.60 4.27
CA ASN A 87 -3.49 10.95 4.59
C ASN A 87 -2.42 12.01 4.27
N ARG A 88 -1.15 11.75 4.59
CA ARG A 88 -0.03 12.65 4.26
C ARG A 88 0.09 12.88 2.76
N SER A 89 0.08 11.80 1.98
CA SER A 89 0.14 11.86 0.51
C SER A 89 -1.06 12.61 -0.08
N LYS A 90 -2.26 12.37 0.45
CA LYS A 90 -3.49 13.07 0.04
C LYS A 90 -3.44 14.58 0.32
N HIS A 91 -2.87 14.99 1.45
CA HIS A 91 -2.80 16.40 1.86
C HIS A 91 -1.49 17.11 1.44
N MET A 92 -0.59 16.42 0.75
CA MET A 92 0.73 16.94 0.35
C MET A 92 1.52 17.56 1.51
N SER A 93 1.35 17.03 2.73
CA SER A 93 1.97 17.60 3.93
C SER A 93 3.47 17.29 3.94
N ALA A 94 4.30 18.31 3.71
CA ALA A 94 5.76 18.22 3.60
C ALA A 94 6.49 18.13 4.96
N ASN A 95 5.95 17.42 5.95
CA ASN A 95 6.68 17.25 7.22
C ASN A 95 7.91 16.35 7.00
N HIS A 96 9.10 16.93 7.23
CA HIS A 96 10.44 16.45 6.89
C HIS A 96 10.96 15.23 7.68
N SER A 97 10.10 14.44 8.33
CA SER A 97 10.53 13.28 9.11
C SER A 97 10.08 11.97 8.45
N ALA A 98 11.09 11.11 8.24
CA ALA A 98 11.01 9.69 7.93
C ALA A 98 10.65 9.29 6.50
N HIS A 99 11.57 9.52 5.56
CA HIS A 99 11.64 8.75 4.33
C HIS A 99 13.04 8.17 4.18
N GLY A 100 13.11 6.84 4.19
CA GLY A 100 14.29 6.08 3.78
C GLY A 100 13.89 5.17 2.63
N ALA A 101 14.74 5.06 1.63
CA ALA A 101 14.63 3.99 0.64
C ALA A 101 16.01 3.33 0.55
N LEU A 102 16.04 2.01 0.63
CA LEU A 102 17.28 1.26 0.40
C LEU A 102 17.44 1.09 -1.11
N GLN A 103 18.61 1.49 -1.63
CA GLN A 103 18.94 1.32 -3.04
C GLN A 103 19.96 0.19 -3.18
N GLY A 104 19.79 -0.64 -4.20
CA GLY A 104 20.78 -1.65 -4.58
C GLY A 104 22.00 -0.99 -5.24
N SER A 105 23.10 -1.73 -5.30
CA SER A 105 24.39 -1.22 -5.78
C SER A 105 24.75 -1.68 -7.20
N THR A 106 23.88 -2.46 -7.84
CA THR A 106 24.21 -3.24 -9.05
C THR A 106 23.17 -3.05 -10.15
N ILE A 107 23.65 -2.83 -11.37
CA ILE A 107 22.84 -2.66 -12.59
C ILE A 107 22.11 -3.97 -12.97
N ASP A 108 22.69 -5.13 -12.65
CA ASP A 108 22.11 -6.45 -12.93
C ASP A 108 20.80 -6.69 -12.15
N ASP A 109 20.57 -5.92 -11.10
CA ASP A 109 19.32 -5.95 -10.34
C ASP A 109 18.28 -4.99 -10.93
N TRP A 110 18.40 -4.45 -12.14
CA TRP A 110 17.35 -3.57 -12.73
C TRP A 110 16.40 -4.37 -13.61
N GLU A 111 15.08 -4.21 -13.41
CA GLU A 111 14.06 -4.88 -14.25
C GLU A 111 13.99 -4.29 -15.67
N ASP A 112 14.16 -2.97 -15.81
CA ASP A 112 14.30 -2.30 -17.10
C ASP A 112 15.11 -0.99 -16.92
N PHE A 113 15.84 -0.57 -17.97
CA PHE A 113 16.70 0.64 -17.94
C PHE A 113 15.94 1.96 -18.16
N ASP A 114 14.78 1.91 -18.80
CA ASP A 114 13.96 3.07 -19.18
C ASP A 114 13.09 3.58 -18.01
N SER A 115 12.78 2.76 -17.00
CA SER A 115 12.06 3.17 -15.78
C SER A 115 12.96 3.74 -14.67
N VAL A 116 14.27 3.81 -14.93
CA VAL A 116 15.29 4.26 -13.96
C VAL A 116 15.24 5.77 -13.79
N GLN A 117 14.77 6.23 -12.62
CA GLN A 117 14.76 7.66 -12.29
C GLN A 117 16.16 8.28 -12.15
N SER A 118 17.20 7.48 -11.89
CA SER A 118 18.59 7.93 -11.78
C SER A 118 19.56 6.77 -11.93
N ILE A 119 20.47 6.83 -12.90
CA ILE A 119 21.47 5.76 -13.13
C ILE A 119 22.49 5.70 -11.99
N ASP A 120 22.73 6.83 -11.32
CA ASP A 120 23.63 6.94 -10.17
C ASP A 120 23.06 6.32 -8.88
N ARG A 121 21.79 5.94 -8.89
CA ARG A 121 21.05 5.39 -7.75
C ARG A 121 20.44 4.06 -8.19
N GLY A 122 20.99 2.94 -7.73
CA GLY A 122 20.50 1.61 -8.09
C GLY A 122 19.05 1.35 -7.68
N PRO A 123 18.52 0.14 -7.94
CA PRO A 123 17.08 -0.10 -7.86
C PRO A 123 16.60 0.03 -6.41
N MET A 124 15.34 0.41 -6.20
CA MET A 124 14.78 0.47 -4.86
C MET A 124 14.54 -0.95 -4.33
N LEU A 125 15.20 -1.30 -3.24
CA LEU A 125 15.12 -2.60 -2.58
C LEU A 125 14.12 -2.62 -1.42
N ALA A 126 13.93 -1.48 -0.73
CA ALA A 126 13.00 -1.38 0.39
C ALA A 126 12.56 0.06 0.61
N TYR A 127 11.36 0.24 1.16
CA TYR A 127 10.83 1.53 1.56
C TYR A 127 10.59 1.57 3.06
N PHE A 128 10.94 2.70 3.69
CA PHE A 128 10.82 2.89 5.11
C PHE A 128 9.89 4.06 5.43
N ALA A 129 8.99 3.83 6.40
CA ALA A 129 8.16 4.85 7.01
C ALA A 129 8.36 4.81 8.53
N ASP A 130 8.70 5.96 9.13
CA ASP A 130 8.99 6.08 10.57
C ASP A 130 10.02 5.05 11.10
N GLY A 131 11.00 4.69 10.25
CA GLY A 131 12.06 3.74 10.59
C GLY A 131 11.67 2.26 10.49
N ARG A 132 10.43 1.94 10.08
CA ARG A 132 9.96 0.57 9.83
C ARG A 132 9.96 0.29 8.33
N ASN A 133 10.35 -0.92 7.93
CA ASN A 133 10.14 -1.38 6.55
C ASN A 133 8.64 -1.48 6.30
N ILE A 134 8.17 -0.94 5.18
CA ILE A 134 6.74 -0.96 4.85
C ILE A 134 6.26 -2.37 4.52
N GLU A 135 7.13 -3.25 4.02
CA GLU A 135 6.77 -4.66 3.82
C GLU A 135 6.33 -5.32 5.14
N ASP A 136 7.08 -5.11 6.23
CA ASP A 136 6.73 -5.61 7.57
C ASP A 136 5.42 -5.02 8.14
N VAL A 137 4.94 -3.91 7.58
CA VAL A 137 3.69 -3.25 7.99
C VAL A 137 2.50 -3.76 7.19
N ILE A 138 2.76 -4.26 5.97
CA ILE A 138 1.73 -4.75 5.05
C ILE A 138 1.49 -6.25 5.24
N SER A 139 2.54 -7.03 5.56
CA SER A 139 2.52 -8.48 5.82
C SER A 139 1.89 -8.84 7.16
#